data_AF-A0A8S9QN59-F1
#
_entry.id   AF-A0A8S9QN59-F1
#
_cell.length_a   1.000
_cell.length_b   1.000
_cell.length_c   1.000
_cell.angle_alpha   90.00
_cell.angle_beta   90.00
_cell.angle_gamma   90.00
#
_symmetry.space_group_name_H-M   'P 1'
#
loop_
_entity.id
_entity.type
_entity.pdbx_description
1 polymer ?
#
loop_
_entity_poly.entity_id
_entity_poly.type
_entity_poly.pdbx_seq_one_letter_code
_entity_poly.pdbx_strand_id
1 'polypeptide(L)'
;MREDPLPYVKRLAEFMGYGFTAEEEEKGVVEKVVNLCSFETLKNLEANKGEKYREDIPLNAYQNSAYFRKGKVGDWQTYLTPEMAARIDGLMEEKFKGTGLLEHF
;
A
#
# COMPACT_ATOMS: atom_id res chain seq x y z
N MET A 1 -5.54 3.11 4.97
CA MET A 1 -4.65 3.71 3.95
C MET A 1 -5.19 3.58 2.53
N ARG A 2 -5.51 2.40 1.97
CA ARG A 2 -5.93 2.34 0.55
C ARG A 2 -7.31 2.97 0.28
N GLU A 3 -8.25 2.81 1.20
CA GLU A 3 -9.60 3.38 1.09
C GLU A 3 -9.58 4.91 1.22
N ASP A 4 -8.95 5.41 2.28
CA ASP A 4 -8.69 6.84 2.47
C ASP A 4 -7.20 7.07 2.79
N PRO A 5 -6.37 7.50 1.81
CA PRO A 5 -4.94 7.68 2.00
C PRO A 5 -4.57 9.02 2.64
N LEU A 6 -5.37 10.08 2.42
CA LEU A 6 -5.02 11.45 2.78
C LEU A 6 -4.69 11.64 4.28
N PRO A 7 -5.52 11.20 5.24
CA PRO A 7 -5.23 11.43 6.66
C PRO A 7 -3.97 10.69 7.12
N TYR A 8 -3.70 9.51 6.56
CA TYR A 8 -2.49 8.75 6.91
C TYR A 8 -1.23 9.35 6.29
N VAL A 9 -1.31 9.90 5.07
CA VAL A 9 -0.18 10.59 4.45
C VAL A 9 0.16 11.88 5.21
N LYS A 10 -0.84 12.66 5.64
CA LYS A 10 -0.62 13.82 6.51
C LYS A 10 0.03 13.42 7.84
N ARG A 11 -0.54 12.42 8.52
CA ARG A 11 0.00 11.88 9.78
C ARG A 11 1.44 11.37 9.63
N LEU A 12 1.75 10.71 8.51
CA LEU A 12 3.10 10.22 8.23
C LEU A 12 4.08 11.39 8.02
N ALA A 13 3.67 12.40 7.26
CA ALA A 13 4.49 13.58 7.01
C ALA A 13 4.81 14.32 8.33
N GLU A 14 3.81 14.52 9.18
CA GLU A 14 3.99 15.07 10.53
C GLU A 14 4.97 14.24 11.37
N PHE A 15 4.79 12.92 11.39
CA PHE A 15 5.67 12.01 12.13
C PHE A 15 7.13 12.08 11.66
N MET A 16 7.35 12.29 10.36
CA MET A 16 8.70 12.45 9.80
C MET A 16 9.32 13.84 10.05
N GLY A 17 8.57 14.78 10.65
CA GLY A 17 8.99 16.17 10.82
C GLY A 17 8.82 17.04 9.56
N TYR A 18 8.05 16.56 8.58
CA TYR A 18 7.76 17.24 7.31
C TYR A 18 6.25 17.44 7.14
N GLY A 19 5.54 17.77 8.21
CA GLY A 19 4.10 18.01 8.17
C GLY A 19 3.75 19.07 7.13
N PHE A 20 2.66 18.85 6.40
CA PHE A 20 2.20 19.78 5.38
C PHE A 20 1.74 21.10 6.02
N THR A 21 2.13 22.21 5.41
CA THR A 21 1.64 23.54 5.78
C THR A 21 0.21 23.74 5.28
N ALA A 22 -0.54 24.66 5.89
CA ALA A 22 -1.89 25.01 5.42
C ALA A 22 -1.91 25.45 3.95
N GLU A 23 -0.87 26.17 3.50
CA GLU A 23 -0.72 26.57 2.10
C GLU A 23 -0.52 25.38 1.16
N GLU A 24 0.27 24.37 1.56
CA GLU A 24 0.45 23.14 0.79
C GLU A 24 -0.84 22.32 0.71
N GLU A 25 -1.60 22.26 1.79
CA GLU A 25 -2.92 21.62 1.78
C GLU A 25 -3.90 22.35 0.86
N GLU A 26 -3.99 23.68 0.94
CA GLU A 26 -4.83 24.50 0.06
C GLU A 26 -4.45 24.34 -1.43
N LYS A 27 -3.14 24.19 -1.71
CA LYS A 27 -2.62 23.96 -3.07
C LYS A 27 -2.71 22.50 -3.54
N GLY A 28 -3.32 21.62 -2.74
CA GLY A 28 -3.52 20.22 -3.07
C GLY A 28 -2.23 19.41 -3.16
N VAL A 29 -1.20 19.75 -2.38
CA VAL A 29 0.09 19.05 -2.41
C VAL A 29 -0.05 17.63 -1.87
N VAL A 30 -0.89 17.41 -0.87
CA VAL A 30 -1.12 16.07 -0.29
C VAL A 30 -1.69 15.11 -1.33
N GLU A 31 -2.66 15.58 -2.12
CA GLU A 31 -3.27 14.84 -3.23
C GLU A 31 -2.24 14.55 -4.33
N LYS A 32 -1.35 15.50 -4.62
CA LYS A 32 -0.25 15.28 -5.58
C LYS A 32 0.70 14.19 -5.11
N VAL A 33 1.05 14.17 -3.82
CA VAL A 33 1.89 13.11 -3.22
C VAL A 33 1.17 11.76 -3.30
N VAL A 34 -0.09 11.69 -2.88
CA VAL A 34 -0.92 10.47 -2.99
C VAL A 34 -0.99 9.97 -4.42
N ASN A 35 -1.23 10.86 -5.39
CA ASN A 35 -1.33 10.50 -6.80
C ASN A 35 0.01 10.01 -7.38
N LEU A 36 1.12 10.69 -7.05
CA LEU A 36 2.46 10.30 -7.48
C LEU A 36 2.83 8.91 -6.96
N CYS A 37 2.51 8.62 -5.70
CA CYS A 37 2.78 7.35 -5.04
C CYS A 37 1.67 6.30 -5.26
N SER A 38 0.65 6.60 -6.06
CA SER A 38 -0.48 5.70 -6.26
C SER A 38 -0.06 4.44 -7.01
N PHE A 39 -0.80 3.34 -6.78
CA PHE A 39 -0.57 2.10 -7.50
C PHE A 39 -0.68 2.30 -9.02
N GLU A 40 -1.65 3.08 -9.48
CA GLU A 40 -1.88 3.32 -10.91
C GLU A 40 -0.73 4.13 -11.54
N THR A 41 -0.27 5.19 -10.88
CA THR A 41 0.88 5.97 -11.38
C THR A 41 2.13 5.11 -11.43
N LEU A 42 2.49 4.46 -10.31
CA LEU A 42 3.74 3.70 -10.22
C LEU A 42 3.76 2.49 -11.16
N LYS A 43 2.64 1.76 -11.29
CA LYS A 43 2.54 0.62 -12.21
C LYS A 43 2.74 1.02 -13.68
N ASN A 44 2.30 2.22 -14.05
CA ASN A 44 2.30 2.68 -15.44
C ASN A 44 3.57 3.45 -15.84
N LEU A 45 4.51 3.68 -14.92
CA LEU A 45 5.82 4.23 -15.26
C LEU A 45 6.60 3.27 -16.16
N GLU A 46 7.26 3.81 -17.19
CA GLU A 46 8.06 3.00 -18.10
C GLU A 46 9.15 2.20 -17.38
N ALA A 47 9.74 2.73 -16.31
CA ALA A 47 10.72 2.04 -15.48
C ALA A 47 10.17 0.74 -14.83
N ASN A 48 8.85 0.62 -14.66
CA ASN A 48 8.17 -0.48 -13.98
C ASN A 48 7.44 -1.43 -14.94
N LYS A 49 7.61 -1.29 -16.26
CA LYS A 49 7.01 -2.17 -17.28
C LYS A 49 8.01 -3.16 -17.85
N GLY A 50 7.50 -4.32 -18.27
CA GLY A 50 8.27 -5.35 -18.94
C GLY A 50 9.37 -5.95 -18.07
N GLU A 51 10.47 -6.36 -18.70
CA GLU A 51 11.61 -7.04 -18.07
C GLU A 51 12.70 -6.06 -17.60
N LYS A 52 12.28 -4.92 -17.03
CA LYS A 52 13.21 -3.94 -16.45
C LYS A 52 13.53 -4.28 -15.02
N TYR A 53 14.76 -4.03 -14.61
CA TYR A 53 15.25 -4.25 -13.25
C TYR A 53 15.79 -2.93 -12.70
N ARG A 54 15.91 -2.87 -11.38
CA ARG A 54 16.68 -1.82 -10.71
C ARG A 54 18.12 -1.79 -11.21
N GLU A 55 18.62 -0.60 -11.47
CA GLU A 55 19.98 -0.37 -11.97
C GLU A 55 21.03 -0.36 -10.85
N ASP A 56 20.61 -0.09 -9.61
CA ASP A 56 21.50 0.04 -8.46
C ASP A 56 21.84 -1.30 -7.77
N ILE A 57 21.16 -2.39 -8.16
CA ILE A 57 21.38 -3.73 -7.58
C ILE A 57 21.80 -4.70 -8.71
N PRO A 58 23.07 -5.15 -8.74
CA PRO A 58 23.60 -5.96 -9.86
C PRO A 58 22.92 -7.32 -10.06
N LEU A 59 22.37 -7.91 -8.99
CA LEU A 59 21.71 -9.22 -8.99
C LEU A 59 20.30 -9.09 -8.44
N ASN A 60 19.46 -8.36 -9.15
CA ASN A 60 18.07 -8.20 -8.76
C ASN A 60 17.25 -9.44 -9.17
N ALA A 61 16.68 -10.11 -8.18
CA ALA A 61 15.89 -11.32 -8.39
C ALA A 61 14.54 -11.05 -9.08
N TYR A 62 14.07 -9.80 -9.09
CA TYR A 62 12.74 -9.46 -9.57
C TYR A 62 12.76 -8.27 -10.53
N GLN A 63 12.04 -8.43 -11.64
CA GLN A 63 11.69 -7.34 -12.54
C GLN A 63 10.83 -6.31 -11.79
N ASN A 64 10.96 -5.03 -12.12
CA ASN A 64 10.23 -3.95 -11.49
C ASN A 64 8.70 -4.10 -11.63
N SER A 65 8.24 -4.73 -12.72
CA SER A 65 6.83 -5.03 -12.96
C SER A 65 6.24 -6.02 -11.94
N ALA A 66 7.06 -6.89 -11.34
CA ALA A 66 6.62 -7.89 -10.37
C ALA A 66 6.04 -7.26 -9.09
N TYR A 67 6.48 -6.05 -8.72
CA TYR A 67 5.98 -5.35 -7.53
C TYR A 67 4.54 -4.81 -7.71
N PHE A 68 4.04 -4.68 -8.95
CA PHE A 68 2.78 -4.01 -9.28
C PHE A 68 1.70 -4.95 -9.87
N ARG A 69 1.36 -6.03 -9.16
CA ARG A 69 0.41 -7.05 -9.64
C ARG A 69 -1.03 -6.55 -9.85
N LYS A 70 -1.83 -6.44 -8.78
CA LYS A 70 -3.26 -6.01 -8.85
C LYS A 70 -3.58 -4.78 -7.99
N GLY A 71 -2.92 -4.62 -6.84
CA GLY A 71 -3.18 -3.49 -5.95
C GLY A 71 -4.62 -3.43 -5.45
N LYS A 72 -5.26 -4.55 -5.11
CA LYS A 72 -6.67 -4.57 -4.64
C LYS A 72 -6.80 -5.32 -3.32
N VAL A 73 -7.65 -4.79 -2.44
CA VAL A 73 -8.12 -5.50 -1.24
C VAL A 73 -9.11 -6.58 -1.67
N GLY A 74 -9.08 -7.74 -1.02
CA GLY A 74 -10.01 -8.85 -1.29
C GLY A 74 -9.55 -9.85 -2.35
N ASP A 75 -8.42 -9.64 -3.03
CA ASP A 75 -7.97 -10.56 -4.09
C ASP A 75 -7.62 -11.98 -3.60
N TRP A 76 -7.48 -12.17 -2.28
CA TRP A 76 -7.34 -13.49 -1.66
C TRP A 76 -8.51 -14.43 -2.02
N GLN A 77 -9.72 -13.89 -2.25
CA GLN A 77 -10.90 -14.65 -2.64
C GLN A 77 -10.74 -15.36 -3.99
N THR A 78 -9.79 -14.90 -4.83
CA THR A 78 -9.49 -15.56 -6.11
C THR A 78 -8.65 -16.84 -5.92
N TYR A 79 -7.99 -17.01 -4.77
CA TYR A 79 -6.99 -18.07 -4.57
C TYR A 79 -7.34 -19.02 -3.42
N LEU A 80 -8.01 -18.54 -2.37
CA LEU A 80 -8.30 -19.34 -1.18
C LEU A 80 -9.70 -19.95 -1.26
N THR A 81 -9.82 -21.20 -0.81
CA THR A 81 -11.14 -21.78 -0.54
C THR A 81 -11.74 -21.17 0.74
N PRO A 82 -13.07 -21.23 0.94
CA PRO A 82 -13.71 -20.73 2.16
C PRO A 82 -13.11 -21.33 3.44
N GLU A 83 -12.73 -22.61 3.41
CA GLU A 83 -12.13 -23.29 4.56
C GLU A 83 -10.73 -22.76 4.90
N MET A 84 -9.92 -22.43 3.87
CA MET A 84 -8.60 -21.82 4.08
C MET A 84 -8.72 -20.42 4.67
N ALA A 85 -9.70 -19.63 4.19
CA ALA A 85 -9.98 -18.29 4.70
C ALA A 85 -10.45 -18.34 6.16
N ALA A 86 -11.46 -19.17 6.46
CA ALA A 86 -11.97 -19.33 7.82
C ALA A 86 -10.89 -19.79 8.81
N ARG A 87 -9.95 -20.65 8.35
CA ARG A 87 -8.82 -21.07 9.18
C ARG A 87 -7.91 -19.92 9.56
N ILE A 88 -7.55 -19.03 8.62
CA ILE A 88 -6.68 -17.89 8.94
C ILE A 88 -7.41 -16.83 9.76
N ASP A 89 -8.69 -16.60 9.49
CA ASP A 89 -9.54 -15.68 10.27
C ASP A 89 -9.60 -16.12 11.74
N GLY A 90 -9.84 -17.40 12.01
CA GLY A 90 -9.85 -17.94 13.37
C GLY A 90 -8.49 -17.82 14.08
N LEU A 91 -7.38 -18.04 13.37
CA LEU A 91 -6.03 -17.85 13.94
C LEU A 91 -5.77 -16.38 14.30
N MET A 92 -6.21 -15.44 13.45
CA MET A 92 -6.06 -14.01 13.69
C MET A 92 -6.88 -13.58 14.91
N GLU A 93 -8.15 -14.02 15.01
CA GLU A 93 -9.00 -13.74 16.16
C GLU A 93 -8.40 -14.27 17.45
N GLU A 94 -7.96 -15.54 17.48
CA GLU A 94 -7.37 -16.15 18.68
C GLU A 94 -6.14 -15.36 19.17
N LYS A 95 -5.27 -14.93 18.25
CA LYS A 95 -4.01 -14.27 18.60
C LYS A 95 -4.15 -12.79 18.92
N PHE A 96 -5.11 -12.10 18.32
CA PHE A 96 -5.24 -10.64 18.47
C PHE A 96 -6.42 -10.20 19.33
N LYS A 97 -7.31 -11.12 19.75
CA LYS A 97 -8.38 -10.79 20.69
C LYS A 97 -7.81 -10.16 21.96
N GLY A 98 -8.38 -9.01 22.34
CA GLY A 98 -7.97 -8.24 23.52
C GLY A 98 -6.76 -7.32 23.31
N THR A 99 -6.16 -7.27 22.11
CA THR A 99 -5.03 -6.36 21.82
C THR A 99 -5.46 -5.00 21.28
N GLY A 100 -6.74 -4.84 20.91
CA GLY A 100 -7.27 -3.68 20.17
C GLY A 100 -6.99 -3.69 18.67
N LEU A 101 -6.18 -4.63 18.16
CA LEU A 101 -5.83 -4.69 16.73
C LEU A 101 -6.98 -5.11 15.81
N LEU A 102 -8.06 -5.69 16.37
CA LEU A 102 -9.23 -6.12 15.60
C LEU A 102 -10.30 -5.01 15.44
N GLU A 103 -10.13 -3.86 16.09
CA GLU A 103 -11.16 -2.83 16.21
C GLU A 103 -11.15 -1.79 15.08
N HIS A 104 -10.29 -1.98 14.06
CA HIS A 104 -10.03 -1.00 12.99
C HIS A 104 -10.02 -1.60 11.57
N PHE A 105 -10.84 -2.63 11.31
CA PHE A 105 -11.03 -3.19 9.95
C PHE A 105 -12.16 -2.52 9.18
#